data_AF-A0A537KRN8-F1
#
_entry.id   AF-A0A537KRN8-F1
#
_cell.length_a   1.000
_cell.length_b   1.000
_cell.length_c   1.000
_cell.angle_alpha   90.00
_cell.angle_beta   90.00
_cell.angle_gamma   90.00
#
_symmetry.space_group_name_H-M   'P 1'
#
loop_
_entity.id
_entity.type
_entity.pdbx_description
1 polymer ?
#
loop_
_entity_poly.entity_id
_entity_poly.type
_entity_poly.pdbx_seq_one_letter_code
_entity_poly.pdbx_strand_id
1 'polypeptide(L)'
;MTRVPCGLSGRQVRDTVMRLRTPAVSAALLCGGALVTLAAAATVSRSTVSYQTPDVSLVRQDGRSVSLPRELDDGRPVLLNFIFTTCSSICPLTSRTLEEFQRKLGPEAAKVHLMSISIDPEQDTPARLTEYAHRFHAGPEWQYYTGTVSASLAAQKAFDVYRGEKMSHTPVTLM
;
A
#
# COMPACT_ATOMS: atom_id res chain seq x y z
N MET A 1 54.58 -21.47 -16.43
CA MET A 1 53.63 -20.84 -17.37
C MET A 1 52.41 -20.42 -16.54
N THR A 2 52.39 -19.17 -16.05
CA THR A 2 51.54 -18.04 -16.55
C THR A 2 50.04 -18.31 -16.37
N ARG A 3 49.16 -17.44 -15.84
CA ARG A 3 49.15 -16.06 -15.31
C ARG A 3 47.76 -15.89 -14.64
N VAL A 4 47.69 -15.41 -13.40
CA VAL A 4 47.06 -14.15 -12.91
C VAL A 4 45.53 -14.16 -12.69
N PRO A 5 45.02 -13.53 -11.61
CA PRO A 5 43.81 -13.92 -10.88
C PRO A 5 42.61 -12.98 -11.08
N CYS A 6 41.41 -13.47 -10.73
CA CYS A 6 40.20 -12.66 -10.62
C CYS A 6 40.16 -12.02 -9.23
N GLY A 7 40.34 -10.70 -9.17
CA GLY A 7 40.15 -9.92 -7.96
C GLY A 7 38.67 -9.64 -7.72
N LEU A 8 38.25 -9.73 -6.46
CA LEU A 8 37.24 -8.83 -5.91
C LEU A 8 37.64 -8.52 -4.46
N SER A 9 38.23 -7.32 -4.33
CA SER A 9 38.65 -6.68 -3.10
C SER A 9 37.45 -6.50 -2.17
N GLY A 10 37.56 -7.06 -0.97
CA GLY A 10 36.70 -6.74 0.16
C GLY A 10 36.80 -5.25 0.47
N ARG A 11 35.69 -4.53 0.31
CA ARG A 11 35.57 -3.17 0.78
C ARG A 11 35.01 -3.18 2.19
N GLN A 12 35.97 -3.19 3.11
CA GLN A 12 35.80 -2.98 4.55
C GLN A 12 34.87 -1.80 4.81
N VAL A 13 33.72 -2.08 5.43
CA VAL A 13 32.83 -1.07 6.01
C VAL A 13 33.64 -0.36 7.07
N ARG A 14 34.04 0.89 6.79
CA ARG A 14 34.76 1.72 7.75
C ARG A 14 33.75 2.27 8.73
N ASP A 15 33.70 1.67 9.91
CA ASP A 15 33.06 2.22 11.11
C ASP A 15 33.67 3.59 11.43
N THR A 16 33.09 4.63 10.85
CA THR A 16 33.44 6.00 11.16
C THR A 16 32.63 6.39 12.38
N VAL A 17 33.13 6.03 13.55
CA VAL A 17 32.68 6.57 14.83
C VAL A 17 32.84 8.09 14.75
N MET A 18 31.71 8.78 14.58
CA MET A 18 31.62 10.24 14.55
C MET A 18 32.04 10.78 15.92
N ARG A 19 33.32 11.16 16.05
CA ARG A 19 33.83 11.88 17.20
C ARG A 19 33.20 13.28 17.19
N LEU A 20 32.18 13.50 18.03
CA LEU A 20 31.66 14.84 18.30
C LEU A 20 32.77 15.68 18.95
N ARG A 21 33.31 16.63 18.19
CA ARG A 21 34.07 17.77 18.73
C ARG A 21 33.07 18.83 19.14
N THR A 22 32.92 19.08 20.43
CA THR A 22 32.16 20.23 20.95
C THR A 22 32.95 21.52 20.67
N PRO A 23 32.42 22.50 19.91
CA PRO A 23 33.00 23.83 19.89
C PRO A 23 32.60 24.57 21.17
N ALA A 24 33.57 25.21 21.80
CA ALA A 24 33.35 26.12 22.92
C ALA A 24 32.51 27.31 22.44
N VAL A 25 31.37 27.53 23.09
CA VAL A 25 30.49 28.67 22.83
C VAL A 25 31.02 29.85 23.64
N SER A 26 31.78 30.74 23.00
CA SER A 26 32.01 32.09 23.52
C SER A 26 30.78 32.94 23.21
N ALA A 27 30.08 33.36 24.25
CA ALA A 27 28.98 34.30 24.15
C ALA A 27 29.49 35.68 23.71
N ALA A 28 29.12 36.08 22.50
CA ALA A 28 29.17 37.47 22.07
C ALA A 28 27.77 37.85 21.57
N LEU A 29 27.11 38.74 22.32
CA LEU A 29 25.92 39.46 21.88
C LEU A 29 26.29 40.30 20.65
N LEU A 30 25.47 40.27 19.59
CA LEU A 30 24.91 41.45 18.89
C LEU A 30 24.22 41.05 17.56
N CYS A 31 23.15 41.80 17.28
CA CYS A 31 22.46 41.99 16.00
C CYS A 31 21.46 40.91 15.54
N GLY A 32 20.20 41.36 15.46
CA GLY A 32 19.08 40.61 14.89
C GLY A 32 19.34 40.14 13.47
N GLY A 33 19.35 38.83 13.30
CA GLY A 33 19.30 38.15 12.01
C GLY A 33 18.10 37.22 12.02
N ALA A 34 17.22 37.38 11.03
CA ALA A 34 16.09 36.49 10.83
C ALA A 34 16.58 35.04 10.78
N LEU A 35 16.04 34.20 11.67
CA LEU A 35 16.16 32.75 11.59
C LEU A 35 15.42 32.30 10.33
N VAL A 36 16.14 32.28 9.20
CA VAL A 36 15.68 31.58 8.00
C VAL A 36 15.78 30.09 8.30
N THR A 37 14.67 29.49 8.71
CA THR A 37 14.55 28.04 8.85
C THR A 37 14.54 27.45 7.44
N LEU A 38 15.67 26.86 7.04
CA LEU A 38 15.74 26.06 5.83
C LEU A 38 14.92 24.77 6.07
N ALA A 39 13.63 24.81 5.77
CA ALA A 39 12.82 23.61 5.69
C ALA A 39 13.33 22.79 4.49
N ALA A 40 14.11 21.75 4.77
CA ALA A 40 14.50 20.78 3.76
C ALA A 40 13.24 20.05 3.27
N ALA A 41 12.77 20.40 2.08
CA ALA A 41 11.69 19.66 1.43
C ALA A 41 12.16 18.23 1.17
N ALA A 42 11.53 17.25 1.82
CA ALA A 42 11.79 15.85 1.51
C ALA A 42 11.44 15.58 0.05
N THR A 43 12.40 15.09 -0.73
CA THR A 43 12.18 14.70 -2.13
C THR A 43 11.45 13.36 -2.16
N VAL A 44 10.18 13.39 -2.60
CA VAL A 44 9.39 12.17 -2.80
C VAL A 44 9.87 11.50 -4.09
N SER A 45 10.47 10.31 -3.98
CA SER A 45 10.76 9.46 -5.14
C SER A 45 9.52 8.65 -5.50
N ARG A 46 9.10 8.71 -6.76
CA ARG A 46 7.95 7.96 -7.29
C ARG A 46 8.43 7.00 -8.38
N SER A 47 8.13 5.72 -8.22
CA SER A 47 8.20 4.74 -9.31
C SER A 47 6.79 4.50 -9.86
N THR A 48 6.72 4.08 -11.12
CA THR A 48 5.46 3.67 -11.76
C THR A 48 5.63 2.26 -12.30
N VAL A 49 4.60 1.44 -12.13
CA VAL A 49 4.54 0.08 -12.65
C VAL A 49 3.25 -0.04 -13.45
N SER A 50 3.32 -0.66 -14.62
CA SER A 50 2.14 -0.91 -15.46
C SER A 50 1.67 -2.34 -15.26
N TYR A 51 0.43 -2.48 -14.82
CA TYR A 51 -0.25 -3.78 -14.71
C TYR A 51 -1.26 -3.92 -15.85
N GLN A 52 -1.38 -5.13 -16.38
CA GLN A 52 -2.43 -5.45 -17.35
C GLN A 52 -3.68 -5.91 -16.58
N THR A 53 -4.69 -5.05 -16.52
CA THR A 53 -5.95 -5.36 -15.85
C THR A 53 -6.72 -6.44 -16.63
N PRO A 54 -7.13 -7.54 -16.00
CA PRO A 54 -7.86 -8.59 -16.69
C PRO A 54 -9.32 -8.17 -16.87
N ASP A 55 -9.91 -8.50 -18.01
CA ASP A 55 -11.33 -8.29 -18.25
C ASP A 55 -12.15 -9.38 -17.54
N VAL A 56 -12.40 -9.16 -16.26
CA VAL A 56 -13.16 -10.07 -15.40
C VAL A 56 -14.28 -9.34 -14.68
N SER A 57 -15.37 -10.07 -14.47
CA SER A 57 -16.47 -9.61 -13.61
C SER A 57 -16.24 -10.05 -12.17
N LEU A 58 -16.40 -9.10 -11.25
CA LEU A 58 -16.43 -9.30 -9.82
C LEU A 58 -17.87 -9.14 -9.29
N VAL A 59 -18.06 -9.42 -8.01
CA VAL A 59 -19.29 -9.15 -7.27
C VAL A 59 -18.95 -8.21 -6.13
N ARG A 60 -19.56 -7.03 -6.10
CA ARG A 60 -19.37 -6.06 -5.02
C ARG A 60 -20.20 -6.46 -3.79
N GLN A 61 -19.85 -5.95 -2.62
CA GLN A 61 -20.53 -6.24 -1.34
C GLN A 61 -22.05 -5.99 -1.36
N ASP A 62 -22.52 -5.07 -2.21
CA ASP A 62 -23.95 -4.80 -2.44
C ASP A 62 -24.65 -5.85 -3.32
N GLY A 63 -23.95 -6.91 -3.71
CA GLY A 63 -24.42 -8.02 -4.52
C GLY A 63 -24.39 -7.75 -6.03
N ARG A 64 -23.95 -6.57 -6.47
CA ARG A 64 -23.93 -6.24 -7.91
C ARG A 64 -22.73 -6.88 -8.60
N SER A 65 -22.97 -7.45 -9.78
CA SER A 65 -21.89 -7.85 -10.68
C SER A 65 -21.31 -6.62 -11.38
N VAL A 66 -19.99 -6.48 -11.34
CA VAL A 66 -19.25 -5.30 -11.81
C VAL A 66 -18.02 -5.72 -12.62
N SER A 67 -17.56 -4.87 -13.52
CA SER A 67 -16.35 -5.11 -14.33
C SER A 67 -15.12 -4.53 -13.61
N LEU A 68 -14.10 -5.36 -13.37
CA LEU A 68 -12.87 -4.91 -12.69
C LEU A 68 -12.20 -3.74 -13.43
N PRO A 69 -12.01 -3.77 -14.76
CA PRO A 69 -11.50 -2.60 -15.49
C PRO A 69 -12.29 -1.32 -15.27
N ARG A 70 -13.63 -1.41 -15.20
CA ARG A 70 -14.48 -0.22 -15.02
C ARG A 70 -14.42 0.35 -13.60
N GLU A 71 -14.35 -0.51 -12.58
CA GLU A 71 -14.21 -0.06 -11.19
C GLU A 71 -12.80 0.54 -10.94
N LEU A 72 -11.78 0.09 -11.68
CA LEU A 72 -10.43 0.65 -11.61
C LEU A 72 -10.25 1.98 -12.37
N ASP A 73 -11.19 2.32 -13.26
CA ASP A 73 -11.16 3.51 -14.11
C ASP A 73 -12.47 4.32 -13.97
N ASP A 74 -12.93 4.50 -12.73
CA ASP A 74 -14.15 5.25 -12.42
C ASP A 74 -13.96 6.78 -12.39
N GLY A 75 -12.77 7.25 -12.81
CA GLY A 75 -12.36 8.65 -12.81
C GLY A 75 -11.73 9.13 -11.51
N ARG A 76 -11.61 8.28 -10.48
CA ARG A 76 -10.93 8.59 -9.22
C ARG A 76 -9.62 7.82 -9.09
N PRO A 77 -8.61 8.35 -8.38
CA PRO A 77 -7.48 7.54 -7.92
C PRO A 77 -7.98 6.37 -7.07
N VAL A 78 -7.48 5.18 -7.38
CA VAL A 78 -7.86 3.95 -6.68
C VAL A 78 -6.75 3.53 -5.74
N LEU A 79 -7.09 3.32 -4.47
CA LEU A 79 -6.25 2.61 -3.52
C LEU A 79 -6.78 1.18 -3.41
N LEU A 80 -6.03 0.23 -3.97
CA LEU A 80 -6.40 -1.17 -4.06
C LEU A 80 -5.64 -2.02 -3.03
N ASN A 81 -6.35 -2.86 -2.28
CA ASN A 81 -5.75 -3.87 -1.42
C ASN A 81 -6.43 -5.24 -1.58
N PHE A 82 -5.69 -6.29 -1.23
CA PHE A 82 -6.17 -7.67 -1.21
C PHE A 82 -6.38 -8.13 0.23
N ILE A 83 -7.52 -8.78 0.50
CA ILE A 83 -7.90 -9.23 1.84
C ILE A 83 -8.55 -10.61 1.81
N PHE A 84 -8.78 -11.18 2.98
CA PHE A 84 -9.81 -12.20 3.19
C PHE A 84 -10.39 -12.07 4.59
N THR A 85 -11.70 -12.30 4.76
CA THR A 85 -12.39 -11.89 6.01
C THR A 85 -11.99 -12.68 7.25
N THR A 86 -11.39 -13.86 7.06
CA THR A 86 -10.94 -14.77 8.13
C THR A 86 -9.47 -14.56 8.53
N CYS A 87 -8.75 -13.63 7.90
CA CYS A 87 -7.38 -13.30 8.28
C CYS A 87 -7.31 -12.70 9.69
N SER A 88 -6.54 -13.30 10.58
CA SER A 88 -6.35 -12.87 11.97
C SER A 88 -5.04 -12.11 12.23
N SER A 89 -4.27 -11.82 11.18
CA SER A 89 -2.96 -11.16 11.27
C SER A 89 -2.97 -9.78 10.63
N ILE A 90 -2.58 -9.68 9.36
CA ILE A 90 -2.25 -8.42 8.70
C ILE A 90 -3.47 -7.69 8.13
N CYS A 91 -4.48 -8.39 7.61
CA CYS A 91 -5.63 -7.74 6.98
C CYS A 91 -6.40 -6.82 7.96
N PRO A 92 -6.61 -7.18 9.24
CA PRO A 92 -7.18 -6.24 10.22
C PRO A 92 -6.31 -5.00 10.43
N LEU A 93 -4.98 -5.14 10.46
CA LEU A 93 -4.06 -4.01 10.63
C LEU A 93 -4.12 -3.08 9.42
N THR A 94 -4.05 -3.61 8.20
CA THR A 94 -4.19 -2.82 6.97
C THR A 94 -5.54 -2.12 6.90
N SER A 95 -6.63 -2.81 7.27
CA SER A 95 -7.98 -2.21 7.27
C SER A 95 -8.12 -1.09 8.30
N ARG A 96 -7.49 -1.20 9.48
CA ARG A 96 -7.42 -0.07 10.44
C ARG A 96 -6.65 1.12 9.87
N THR A 97 -5.58 0.89 9.12
CA THR A 97 -4.85 1.96 8.44
C THR A 97 -5.72 2.67 7.41
N LEU A 98 -6.52 1.92 6.63
CA LEU A 98 -7.44 2.50 5.64
C LEU A 98 -8.61 3.24 6.29
N GLU A 99 -9.14 2.74 7.40
CA GLU A 99 -10.13 3.45 8.22
C GLU A 99 -9.59 4.80 8.69
N GLU A 100 -8.36 4.83 9.20
CA GLU A 100 -7.70 6.08 9.60
C GLU A 100 -7.41 6.99 8.40
N PHE A 101 -7.00 6.43 7.26
CA PHE A 101 -6.78 7.17 6.02
C PHE A 101 -8.05 7.89 5.56
N GLN A 102 -9.17 7.18 5.43
CA GLN A 102 -10.47 7.75 5.09
C GLN A 102 -10.86 8.85 6.10
N ARG A 103 -10.66 8.59 7.41
CA ARG A 103 -11.02 9.56 8.46
C ARG A 103 -10.20 10.84 8.35
N LYS A 104 -8.91 10.74 8.01
CA LYS A 104 -8.02 11.89 7.81
C LYS A 104 -8.36 12.68 6.54
N LEU A 105 -8.82 12.02 5.49
CA LEU A 105 -9.30 12.71 4.28
C LEU A 105 -10.59 13.50 4.54
N GLY A 106 -11.46 12.99 5.42
CA GLY A 106 -12.74 13.65 5.70
C GLY A 106 -13.57 13.80 4.42
N PRO A 107 -14.09 15.00 4.08
CA PRO A 107 -14.87 15.20 2.86
C PRO A 107 -14.12 14.85 1.55
N GLU A 108 -12.78 14.91 1.56
CA GLU A 108 -11.95 14.57 0.40
C GLU A 108 -11.95 13.06 0.10
N ALA A 109 -12.41 12.22 1.03
CA ALA A 109 -12.52 10.78 0.82
C ALA A 109 -13.40 10.45 -0.40
N ALA A 110 -14.41 11.29 -0.71
CA ALA A 110 -15.25 11.14 -1.89
C ALA A 110 -14.47 11.17 -3.23
N LYS A 111 -13.27 11.76 -3.25
CA LYS A 111 -12.41 11.88 -4.44
C LYS A 111 -11.49 10.66 -4.64
N VAL A 112 -11.49 9.70 -3.73
CA VAL A 112 -10.68 8.48 -3.81
C VAL A 112 -11.61 7.29 -3.89
N HIS A 113 -11.19 6.24 -4.59
CA HIS A 113 -11.85 4.95 -4.53
C HIS A 113 -11.00 3.97 -3.71
N LEU A 114 -11.50 3.53 -2.55
CA LEU A 114 -10.85 2.47 -1.79
C LEU A 114 -11.44 1.13 -2.24
N MET A 115 -10.60 0.25 -2.77
CA MET A 115 -10.99 -1.02 -3.36
C MET A 115 -10.35 -2.18 -2.60
N SER A 116 -11.16 -3.01 -1.94
CA SER A 116 -10.70 -4.21 -1.25
C SER A 116 -11.17 -5.48 -1.95
N ILE A 117 -10.27 -6.22 -2.59
CA ILE A 117 -10.61 -7.46 -3.31
C ILE A 117 -10.31 -8.68 -2.44
N SER A 118 -11.29 -9.58 -2.29
CA SER A 118 -11.10 -10.84 -1.59
C SER A 118 -10.28 -11.85 -2.40
N ILE A 119 -9.32 -12.49 -1.73
CA ILE A 119 -8.56 -13.64 -2.24
C ILE A 119 -9.16 -15.00 -1.84
N ASP A 120 -10.24 -15.01 -1.05
CA ASP A 120 -10.93 -16.21 -0.53
C ASP A 120 -12.42 -16.20 -0.91
N PRO A 121 -12.76 -16.18 -2.22
CA PRO A 121 -14.14 -16.01 -2.68
C PRO A 121 -15.08 -17.16 -2.29
N GLU A 122 -14.55 -18.32 -1.93
CA GLU A 122 -15.33 -19.47 -1.46
C GLU A 122 -15.95 -19.21 -0.08
N GLN A 123 -15.29 -18.39 0.75
CA GLN A 123 -15.78 -18.02 2.07
C GLN A 123 -16.37 -16.61 2.06
N ASP A 124 -15.74 -15.67 1.37
CA ASP A 124 -16.07 -14.25 1.40
C ASP A 124 -17.23 -13.89 0.47
N THR A 125 -18.44 -14.20 0.93
CA THR A 125 -19.69 -13.78 0.27
C THR A 125 -19.91 -12.26 0.42
N PRO A 126 -20.75 -11.64 -0.43
CA PRO A 126 -21.10 -10.22 -0.31
C PRO A 126 -21.60 -9.82 1.09
N ALA A 127 -22.34 -10.71 1.75
CA ALA A 127 -22.82 -10.50 3.12
C ALA A 127 -21.67 -10.44 4.14
N ARG A 128 -20.68 -11.36 4.05
CA ARG A 128 -19.51 -11.33 4.93
C ARG A 128 -18.60 -10.14 4.66
N LEU A 129 -18.47 -9.74 3.39
CA LEU A 129 -17.73 -8.53 3.04
C LEU A 129 -18.41 -7.27 3.60
N THR A 130 -19.73 -7.21 3.55
CA THR A 130 -20.51 -6.13 4.17
C THR A 130 -20.27 -6.08 5.69
N GLU A 131 -20.33 -7.22 6.38
CA GLU A 131 -20.00 -7.29 7.81
C GLU A 131 -18.56 -6.84 8.09
N TYR A 132 -17.60 -7.29 7.27
CA TYR A 132 -16.20 -6.89 7.39
C TYR A 132 -16.04 -5.38 7.24
N ALA A 133 -16.65 -4.79 6.20
CA ALA A 133 -16.64 -3.35 5.92
C ALA A 133 -17.19 -2.54 7.12
N HIS A 134 -18.30 -2.99 7.72
CA HIS A 134 -18.87 -2.35 8.90
C HIS A 134 -17.93 -2.35 10.10
N ARG A 135 -17.18 -3.43 10.35
CA ARG A 135 -16.22 -3.51 11.47
C ARG A 135 -15.10 -2.48 11.39
N PHE A 136 -14.77 -2.01 10.18
CA PHE A 136 -13.75 -1.00 9.93
C PHE A 136 -14.35 0.35 9.52
N HIS A 137 -15.66 0.55 9.75
CA HIS A 137 -16.37 1.79 9.46
C HIS A 137 -16.17 2.28 8.03
N ALA A 138 -16.09 1.36 7.06
CA ALA A 138 -15.89 1.69 5.65
C ALA A 138 -16.99 2.65 5.15
N GLY A 139 -16.56 3.79 4.61
CA GLY A 139 -17.43 4.80 3.99
C GLY A 139 -17.93 4.37 2.61
N PRO A 140 -18.80 5.19 1.98
CA PRO A 140 -19.34 4.89 0.65
C PRO A 140 -18.27 4.83 -0.46
N GLU A 141 -17.12 5.47 -0.26
CA GLU A 141 -15.96 5.42 -1.15
C GLU A 141 -15.18 4.09 -1.07
N TRP A 142 -15.40 3.31 0.00
CA TRP A 142 -14.69 2.05 0.26
C TRP A 142 -15.56 0.84 -0.01
N GLN A 143 -15.27 0.19 -1.12
CA GLN A 143 -16.01 -0.96 -1.61
C GLN A 143 -15.16 -2.23 -1.54
N TYR A 144 -15.84 -3.33 -1.26
CA TYR A 144 -15.28 -4.66 -1.17
C TYR A 144 -15.85 -5.55 -2.26
N TYR A 145 -14.98 -6.39 -2.80
CA TYR A 145 -15.26 -7.18 -4.00
C TYR A 145 -14.89 -8.65 -3.77
N THR A 146 -15.73 -9.54 -4.26
CA THR A 146 -15.51 -10.99 -4.36
C THR A 146 -15.80 -11.43 -5.79
N GLY A 147 -15.95 -12.72 -6.05
CA GLY A 147 -16.35 -13.22 -7.36
C GLY A 147 -16.24 -14.73 -7.45
N THR A 148 -16.05 -15.23 -8.68
CA THR A 148 -15.68 -16.63 -8.87
C THR A 148 -14.22 -16.84 -8.47
N VAL A 149 -13.86 -18.08 -8.14
CA VAL A 149 -12.46 -18.47 -7.89
C VAL A 149 -11.57 -18.07 -9.08
N SER A 150 -12.03 -18.29 -10.31
CA SER A 150 -11.29 -17.88 -11.52
C SER A 150 -11.10 -16.37 -11.63
N ALA A 151 -12.11 -15.57 -11.29
CA ALA A 151 -12.00 -14.11 -11.34
C ALA A 151 -11.06 -13.58 -10.25
N SER A 152 -11.14 -14.12 -9.03
CA SER A 152 -10.21 -13.76 -7.95
C SER A 152 -8.77 -14.12 -8.31
N LEU A 153 -8.53 -15.32 -8.87
CA LEU A 153 -7.19 -15.73 -9.31
C LEU A 153 -6.66 -14.86 -10.47
N ALA A 154 -7.51 -14.47 -11.40
CA ALA A 154 -7.13 -13.56 -12.49
C ALA A 154 -6.71 -12.19 -11.95
N ALA A 155 -7.50 -11.61 -11.03
CA ALA A 155 -7.14 -10.36 -10.36
C ALA A 155 -5.82 -10.50 -9.58
N GLN A 156 -5.67 -11.56 -8.79
CA GLN A 156 -4.45 -11.79 -8.01
C GLN A 156 -3.19 -11.91 -8.88
N LYS A 157 -3.29 -12.59 -10.03
CA LYS A 157 -2.16 -12.73 -10.95
C LYS A 157 -1.83 -11.42 -11.66
N ALA A 158 -2.84 -10.66 -12.06
CA ALA A 158 -2.64 -9.39 -12.76
C ALA A 158 -1.86 -8.36 -11.92
N PHE A 159 -2.06 -8.37 -10.61
CA PHE A 159 -1.38 -7.48 -9.67
C PHE A 159 -0.17 -8.12 -8.96
N ASP A 160 0.29 -9.28 -9.45
CA ASP A 160 1.42 -10.04 -8.88
C ASP A 160 1.31 -10.32 -7.37
N VAL A 161 0.09 -10.60 -6.89
CA VAL A 161 -0.19 -10.91 -5.48
C VAL A 161 -0.52 -12.39 -5.23
N TYR A 162 -0.69 -13.18 -6.28
CA TYR A 162 -0.96 -14.61 -6.17
C TYR A 162 0.25 -15.38 -5.61
N ARG A 163 0.04 -16.20 -4.58
CA ARG A 163 1.10 -16.97 -3.89
C ARG A 163 0.75 -18.46 -3.69
N GLY A 164 -0.16 -19.00 -4.48
CA GLY A 164 -0.60 -20.40 -4.37
C GLY A 164 -1.65 -20.60 -3.29
N GLU A 165 -1.29 -20.33 -2.03
CA GLU A 165 -2.17 -20.47 -0.86
C GLU A 165 -2.43 -19.14 -0.17
N LYS A 166 -3.64 -18.97 0.39
CA LYS A 166 -4.06 -17.72 1.07
C LYS A 166 -3.17 -17.35 2.27
N MET A 167 -2.56 -18.34 2.93
CA MET A 167 -1.67 -18.12 4.08
C MET A 167 -0.25 -17.67 3.69
N SER A 168 0.13 -17.83 2.42
CA SER A 168 1.44 -17.40 1.89
C SER A 168 1.36 -16.03 1.20
N HIS A 169 0.24 -15.32 1.31
CA HIS A 169 0.03 -14.04 0.69
C HIS A 169 0.72 -12.91 1.46
N THR A 170 1.46 -12.06 0.75
CA THR A 170 2.05 -10.82 1.27
C THR A 170 1.06 -9.68 1.16
N PRO A 171 0.84 -8.88 2.21
CA PRO A 171 -0.02 -7.70 2.14
C PRO A 171 0.50 -6.73 1.06
N VAL A 172 -0.36 -6.36 0.13
CA VAL A 172 -0.05 -5.37 -0.90
C VAL A 172 -1.15 -4.31 -0.92
N THR A 173 -0.73 -3.05 -1.02
CA THR A 173 -1.58 -1.89 -1.22
C THR A 173 -1.03 -1.09 -2.39
N LEU A 174 -1.83 -0.92 -3.44
CA LEU A 174 -1.48 -0.26 -4.69
C LEU A 174 -2.19 1.10 -4.75
N MET A 175 -1.52 2.11 -5.30
CA MET A 175 -1.98 3.48 -5.49
C MET A 175 -1.56 4.01 -6.86
#